data_AF-A0A7Y6XCA1-F1
#
_entry.id   AF-A0A7Y6XCA1-F1
#
_cell.length_a   1.000
_cell.length_b   1.000
_cell.length_c   1.000
_cell.angle_alpha   90.00
_cell.angle_beta   90.00
_cell.angle_gamma   90.00
#
_symmetry.space_group_name_H-M   'P 1'
#
loop_
_entity.id
_entity.type
_entity.pdbx_description
1 polymer ?
#
loop_
_entity_poly.entity_id
_entity_poly.type
_entity_poly.pdbx_seq_one_letter_code
_entity_poly.pdbx_strand_id
1 'polypeptide(L)'
;RGLGQGRVVARRVTFGEDTVTFTPRAGEPLELAWSEVAAVLRAASSVRTQSEHKEQASKLDVAKAYGLAIATHGLVMPKTGAKTVRQETEETSQLIYVFARDGRSAVLNEHGMDYSCLGAAMQPSRIANMTMLMRMLCERAPEAFHDERLLRLGRRALPFVVADSTQMATGDVSVRRANTLQGVEVLAEVMREAVIQGLLG
;
A
#
# COMPACT_ATOMS: atom_id res chain seq x y z
N ARG A 1 -2.32 3.22 -19.05
CA ARG A 1 -1.36 4.33 -19.23
C ARG A 1 -1.07 4.88 -17.83
N GLY A 2 0.15 4.70 -17.32
CA GLY A 2 0.52 5.12 -15.96
C GLY A 2 0.66 6.65 -15.87
N LEU A 3 0.30 7.20 -14.71
CA LEU A 3 0.40 8.62 -14.39
C LEU A 3 1.88 9.05 -14.34
N GLY A 4 2.23 10.15 -15.04
CA GLY A 4 3.55 10.80 -15.05
C GLY A 4 4.54 10.29 -16.10
N GLN A 5 4.83 11.09 -17.15
CA GLN A 5 6.02 10.89 -17.98
C GLN A 5 7.24 11.20 -17.11
N GLY A 6 8.18 10.26 -16.94
CA GLY A 6 9.41 10.47 -16.14
C GLY A 6 9.36 10.03 -14.68
N ARG A 7 8.45 9.13 -14.30
CA ARG A 7 8.44 8.52 -12.95
C ARG A 7 9.56 7.47 -12.79
N VAL A 8 10.36 7.61 -11.73
CA VAL A 8 11.39 6.64 -11.33
C VAL A 8 10.96 5.88 -10.06
N VAL A 9 10.99 4.55 -10.10
CA VAL A 9 10.86 3.73 -8.88
C VAL A 9 12.27 3.49 -8.33
N ALA A 10 12.61 4.23 -7.27
CA ALA A 10 13.96 4.23 -6.72
C ALA A 10 14.26 2.93 -5.96
N ARG A 11 15.43 2.36 -6.22
CA ARG A 11 16.04 1.30 -5.40
C ARG A 11 17.05 1.91 -4.42
N ARG A 12 17.71 3.00 -4.79
CA ARG A 12 18.69 3.71 -3.96
C ARG A 12 18.43 5.21 -4.04
N VAL A 13 18.72 5.91 -2.95
CA VAL A 13 18.78 7.37 -2.88
C VAL A 13 20.18 7.78 -2.50
N THR A 14 20.67 8.84 -3.12
CA THR A 14 21.92 9.50 -2.73
C THR A 14 21.60 10.96 -2.43
N PHE A 15 21.93 11.40 -1.22
CA PHE A 15 21.79 12.80 -0.81
C PHE A 15 23.07 13.55 -1.15
N GLY A 16 22.98 14.49 -2.08
CA GLY A 16 24.01 15.49 -2.33
C GLY A 16 23.85 16.70 -1.41
N GLU A 17 24.70 17.71 -1.57
CA GLU A 17 24.55 19.01 -0.89
C GLU A 17 23.32 19.75 -1.43
N ASP A 18 23.31 20.00 -2.74
CA ASP A 18 22.26 20.76 -3.43
C ASP A 18 21.25 19.89 -4.20
N THR A 19 21.54 18.59 -4.36
CA THR A 19 20.75 17.67 -5.16
C THR A 19 20.42 16.37 -4.43
N VAL A 20 19.44 15.66 -4.97
CA VAL A 20 19.11 14.28 -4.62
C VAL A 20 19.03 13.43 -5.88
N THR A 21 19.64 12.26 -5.82
CA THR A 21 19.60 11.29 -6.92
C THR A 21 18.79 10.06 -6.51
N PHE A 22 17.80 9.72 -7.33
CA PHE A 22 16.97 8.53 -7.22
C PHE A 22 17.39 7.52 -8.28
N THR A 23 18.04 6.44 -7.87
CA THR A 23 18.54 5.41 -8.79
C THR A 23 17.58 4.22 -8.84
N PRO A 24 16.96 3.90 -9.99
CA PRO A 24 16.13 2.72 -10.14
C PRO A 24 16.97 1.43 -10.16
N ARG A 25 16.30 0.28 -10.19
CA ARG A 25 16.97 -1.01 -10.43
C ARG A 25 17.54 -1.10 -11.85
N ALA A 26 16.86 -0.50 -12.81
CA ALA A 26 17.24 -0.45 -14.22
C ALA A 26 16.73 0.85 -14.83
N GLY A 27 17.47 1.41 -15.78
CA GLY A 27 17.18 2.70 -16.41
C GLY A 27 17.99 3.85 -15.84
N GLU A 28 17.73 5.04 -16.37
CA GLU A 28 18.39 6.29 -16.00
C GLU A 28 18.00 6.72 -14.57
N PRO A 29 18.95 7.16 -13.73
CA PRO A 29 18.66 7.84 -12.48
C PRO A 29 17.89 9.15 -12.71
N LEU A 30 17.08 9.52 -11.73
CA LEU A 30 16.49 10.86 -11.66
C LEU A 30 17.27 11.70 -10.65
N GLU A 31 17.94 12.74 -11.12
CA GLU A 31 18.54 13.76 -10.26
C GLU A 31 17.66 15.01 -10.22
N LEU A 32 17.45 15.55 -9.02
CA LEU A 32 16.68 16.76 -8.76
C LEU A 32 17.49 17.69 -7.87
N ALA A 33 17.49 18.99 -8.16
CA ALA A 33 17.93 19.97 -7.17
C ALA A 33 16.87 20.08 -6.05
N TRP A 34 17.29 20.36 -4.82
CA TRP A 34 16.36 20.50 -3.70
C TRP A 34 15.31 21.59 -3.93
N SER A 35 15.69 22.68 -4.61
CA SER A 35 14.80 23.79 -4.99
C SER A 35 13.74 23.40 -6.04
N GLU A 36 13.99 22.33 -6.81
CA GLU A 36 13.05 21.80 -7.80
C GLU A 36 12.02 20.86 -7.17
N VAL A 37 12.21 20.40 -5.93
CA VAL A 37 11.25 19.55 -5.24
C VAL A 37 10.03 20.37 -4.86
N ALA A 38 8.88 20.01 -5.43
CA ALA A 38 7.61 20.66 -5.16
C ALA A 38 6.89 20.03 -3.95
N ALA A 39 6.93 18.70 -3.84
CA ALA A 39 6.23 17.99 -2.79
C ALA A 39 6.91 16.67 -2.40
N VAL A 40 6.82 16.33 -1.12
CA VAL A 40 7.24 15.04 -0.55
C VAL A 40 6.05 14.45 0.21
N LEU A 41 5.47 13.37 -0.32
CA LEU A 41 4.26 12.76 0.25
C LEU A 41 4.55 11.36 0.75
N ARG A 42 4.20 11.06 2.00
CA ARG A 42 4.29 9.70 2.55
C ARG A 42 2.92 9.03 2.52
N ALA A 43 2.88 7.82 1.99
CA ALA A 43 1.66 7.06 1.76
C ALA A 43 1.77 5.61 2.27
N ALA A 44 0.62 4.97 2.41
CA ALA A 44 0.52 3.54 2.63
C ALA A 44 -0.46 2.94 1.62
N SER A 45 -0.08 1.84 0.98
CA SER A 45 -0.99 1.02 0.17
C SER A 45 -1.24 -0.31 0.88
N SER A 46 -2.31 -1.00 0.53
CA SER A 46 -2.62 -2.32 1.10
C SER A 46 -3.12 -3.29 0.05
N VAL A 47 -2.68 -4.54 0.20
CA VAL A 47 -3.14 -5.70 -0.56
C VAL A 47 -3.93 -6.57 0.41
N ARG A 48 -5.23 -6.67 0.18
CA ARG A 48 -6.12 -7.52 0.95
C ARG A 48 -6.43 -8.78 0.14
N THR A 49 -6.23 -9.93 0.75
CA THR A 49 -6.58 -11.24 0.19
C THR A 49 -7.63 -11.86 1.10
N GLN A 50 -8.83 -12.05 0.56
CA GLN A 50 -9.92 -12.75 1.23
C GLN A 50 -10.12 -14.09 0.54
N SER A 51 -9.89 -15.19 1.25
CA SER A 51 -10.28 -16.52 0.80
C SER A 51 -11.53 -16.98 1.54
N GLU A 52 -12.45 -17.57 0.78
CA GLU A 52 -13.65 -18.20 1.28
C GLU A 52 -13.62 -19.65 0.81
N HIS A 53 -13.58 -20.60 1.72
CA HIS A 53 -13.68 -22.02 1.39
C HIS A 53 -14.84 -22.66 2.13
N LYS A 54 -15.65 -23.45 1.42
CA LYS A 54 -16.69 -24.25 2.07
C LYS A 54 -16.08 -25.55 2.56
N GLU A 55 -16.02 -25.71 3.88
CA GLU A 55 -15.69 -27.00 4.49
C GLU A 55 -16.95 -27.82 4.65
N GLN A 56 -16.91 -29.09 4.22
CA GLN A 56 -17.95 -30.03 4.59
C GLN A 56 -17.98 -30.22 6.11
N ALA A 57 -19.18 -30.28 6.68
CA ALA A 57 -19.33 -30.54 8.11
C ALA A 57 -18.63 -31.85 8.48
N SER A 58 -17.79 -31.84 9.51
CA SER A 58 -17.12 -33.06 9.95
C SER A 58 -18.13 -34.06 10.53
N LYS A 59 -17.81 -35.36 10.52
CA LYS A 59 -18.66 -36.40 11.14
C LYS A 59 -18.97 -36.10 12.61
N LEU A 60 -18.05 -35.44 13.31
CA LEU A 60 -18.17 -35.02 14.71
C LEU A 60 -19.18 -33.87 14.88
N ASP A 61 -19.19 -32.90 13.96
CA ASP A 61 -20.15 -31.79 13.97
C ASP A 61 -21.56 -32.27 13.64
N VAL A 62 -21.67 -33.18 12.66
CA VAL A 62 -22.92 -33.85 12.32
C VAL A 62 -23.44 -34.63 13.53
N ALA A 63 -22.59 -35.43 14.19
CA ALA A 63 -22.97 -36.19 15.38
C ALA A 63 -23.42 -35.28 16.55
N LYS A 64 -22.73 -34.15 16.79
CA LYS A 64 -23.14 -33.16 17.79
C LYS A 64 -24.51 -32.54 17.46
N ALA A 65 -24.74 -32.17 16.20
CA ALA A 65 -25.99 -31.55 15.77
C ALA A 65 -27.19 -32.51 15.95
N TYR A 66 -27.02 -33.79 15.63
CA TYR A 66 -28.04 -34.81 15.88
C TYR A 66 -28.22 -35.11 17.38
N GLY A 67 -27.13 -35.17 18.15
CA GLY A 67 -27.21 -35.35 19.60
C GLY A 67 -27.99 -34.23 20.29
N LEU A 68 -27.80 -32.99 19.85
CA LEU A 68 -28.55 -31.83 20.35
C LEU A 68 -30.04 -31.89 19.95
N ALA A 69 -30.35 -32.33 18.72
CA ALA A 69 -31.73 -32.53 18.28
C ALA A 69 -32.46 -33.61 19.10
N ILE A 70 -31.77 -34.70 19.44
CA ILE A 70 -32.32 -35.75 20.30
C ILE A 70 -32.56 -35.21 21.72
N ALA A 71 -31.58 -34.51 22.30
CA ALA A 71 -31.71 -33.92 23.64
C ALA A 71 -32.84 -32.89 23.73
N THR A 72 -33.15 -32.22 22.63
CA THR A 72 -34.23 -31.23 22.53
C THR A 72 -35.55 -31.83 22.03
N HIS A 73 -35.69 -33.16 22.00
CA HIS A 73 -36.90 -33.85 21.53
C HIS A 73 -37.34 -33.40 20.12
N GLY A 74 -36.38 -33.10 19.24
CA GLY A 74 -36.64 -32.72 17.85
C GLY A 74 -37.05 -31.26 17.63
N LEU A 75 -37.06 -30.41 18.67
CA LEU A 75 -37.36 -28.99 18.55
C LEU A 75 -36.30 -28.20 17.75
N VAL A 76 -35.06 -28.70 17.70
CA VAL A 76 -33.97 -28.07 16.95
C VAL A 76 -33.63 -28.90 15.72
N MET A 77 -33.86 -28.34 14.54
CA MET A 77 -33.50 -28.98 13.26
C MET A 77 -31.97 -28.91 13.04
N PRO A 78 -31.27 -30.04 12.86
CA PRO A 78 -29.82 -30.05 12.64
C PRO A 78 -29.43 -29.28 11.36
N LYS A 79 -28.55 -28.29 11.48
CA LYS A 79 -27.89 -27.69 10.30
C LYS A 79 -26.61 -28.48 10.00
N THR A 80 -26.65 -29.30 8.95
CA THR A 80 -25.51 -30.11 8.46
C THR A 80 -24.91 -29.57 7.16
N GLY A 81 -25.20 -28.31 6.80
CA GLY A 81 -24.67 -27.67 5.60
C GLY A 81 -23.16 -27.39 5.70
N ALA A 82 -22.51 -27.23 4.54
CA ALA A 82 -21.10 -26.84 4.48
C ALA A 82 -20.87 -25.52 5.22
N LYS A 83 -19.80 -25.47 6.01
CA LYS A 83 -19.40 -24.28 6.76
C LYS A 83 -18.55 -23.41 5.84
N THR A 84 -19.00 -22.19 5.59
CA THR A 84 -18.16 -21.17 4.97
C THR A 84 -17.07 -20.75 5.96
N VAL A 85 -15.82 -21.04 5.65
CA VAL A 85 -14.66 -20.50 6.37
C VAL A 85 -14.12 -19.33 5.56
N ARG A 86 -13.99 -18.18 6.22
CA ARG A 86 -13.43 -16.96 5.64
C ARG A 86 -12.09 -16.68 6.30
N GLN A 87 -11.04 -16.59 5.50
CA GLN A 87 -9.72 -16.14 5.92
C GLN A 87 -9.41 -14.81 5.22
N GLU A 88 -8.91 -13.85 5.98
CA GLU A 88 -8.59 -12.51 5.50
C GLU A 88 -7.16 -12.17 5.91
N THR A 89 -6.33 -11.86 4.93
CA THR A 89 -4.96 -11.40 5.12
C THR A 89 -4.85 -10.00 4.52
N GLU A 90 -4.25 -9.07 5.25
CA GLU A 90 -3.97 -7.72 4.79
C GLU A 90 -2.48 -7.44 4.93
N GLU A 91 -1.84 -7.10 3.82
CA GLU A 91 -0.45 -6.65 3.78
C GLU A 91 -0.43 -5.16 3.46
N THR A 92 0.20 -4.36 4.31
CA THR A 92 0.35 -2.90 4.13
C THR A 92 1.81 -2.58 3.86
N SER A 93 2.08 -1.75 2.85
CA SER A 93 3.41 -1.25 2.51
C SER A 93 3.44 0.27 2.47
N GLN A 94 4.54 0.89 2.90
CA GLN A 94 4.73 2.33 2.78
C GLN A 94 5.39 2.76 1.47
N LEU A 95 5.05 3.97 1.04
CA LEU A 95 5.64 4.65 -0.11
C LEU A 95 6.00 6.09 0.28
N ILE A 96 7.05 6.63 -0.32
CA ILE A 96 7.30 8.08 -0.35
C ILE A 96 7.31 8.51 -1.81
N TYR A 97 6.52 9.51 -2.15
CA TYR A 97 6.54 10.19 -3.43
C TYR A 97 7.35 11.48 -3.29
N VAL A 98 8.27 11.71 -4.22
CA VAL A 98 8.99 12.97 -4.37
C VAL A 98 8.65 13.52 -5.74
N PHE A 99 8.01 14.68 -5.77
CA PHE A 99 7.57 15.33 -7.00
C PHE A 99 8.41 16.57 -7.28
N ALA A 100 8.93 16.65 -8.50
CA ALA A 100 9.55 17.85 -9.02
C ALA A 100 8.50 18.82 -9.54
N ARG A 101 8.84 20.12 -9.57
CA ARG A 101 8.00 21.20 -10.13
C ARG A 101 7.69 21.00 -11.62
N ASP A 102 8.58 20.33 -12.36
CA ASP A 102 8.43 20.07 -13.80
C ASP A 102 7.65 18.78 -14.12
N GLY A 103 7.11 18.09 -13.10
CA GLY A 103 6.32 16.88 -13.27
C GLY A 103 7.11 15.56 -13.24
N ARG A 104 8.44 15.60 -13.21
CA ARG A 104 9.25 14.40 -12.91
C ARG A 104 8.98 13.94 -11.47
N SER A 105 9.14 12.65 -11.21
CA SER A 105 8.89 12.12 -9.86
C SER A 105 9.69 10.87 -9.54
N ALA A 106 9.96 10.68 -8.25
CA ALA A 106 10.50 9.46 -7.71
C ALA A 106 9.52 8.82 -6.71
N VAL A 107 9.50 7.48 -6.68
CA VAL A 107 8.76 6.70 -5.70
C VAL A 107 9.69 5.74 -4.97
N LEU A 108 9.69 5.83 -3.65
CA LEU A 108 10.50 5.02 -2.76
C LEU A 108 9.58 4.01 -2.07
N ASN A 109 9.77 2.73 -2.37
CA ASN A 109 8.92 1.65 -1.87
C ASN A 109 9.58 0.94 -0.69
N GLU A 110 8.84 0.69 0.40
CA GLU A 110 9.36 0.07 1.61
C GLU A 110 10.14 -1.25 1.37
N HIS A 111 9.57 -2.18 0.61
CA HIS A 111 10.19 -3.50 0.34
C HIS A 111 11.27 -3.42 -0.75
N GLY A 112 11.23 -2.35 -1.54
CA GLY A 112 12.04 -2.14 -2.73
C GLY A 112 13.21 -1.19 -2.51
N MET A 113 13.46 -0.69 -1.30
CA MET A 113 14.51 0.29 -1.03
C MET A 113 15.79 -0.29 -0.43
N ASP A 114 16.92 0.27 -0.80
CA ASP A 114 18.20 0.21 -0.11
C ASP A 114 18.33 1.45 0.81
N TYR A 115 18.38 1.21 2.12
CA TYR A 115 18.40 2.26 3.14
C TYR A 115 19.81 2.71 3.54
N SER A 116 20.85 2.26 2.85
CA SER A 116 22.26 2.63 3.14
C SER A 116 22.50 4.14 3.20
N CYS A 117 21.69 4.93 2.48
CA CYS A 117 21.71 6.40 2.53
C CYS A 117 21.45 7.00 3.93
N LEU A 118 20.87 6.24 4.85
CA LEU A 118 20.64 6.68 6.24
C LEU A 118 21.92 6.63 7.09
N GLY A 119 22.97 5.91 6.65
CA GLY A 119 24.22 5.78 7.39
C GLY A 119 24.01 5.37 8.86
N ALA A 120 24.57 6.14 9.79
CA ALA A 120 24.44 5.90 11.23
C ALA A 120 23.00 6.09 11.76
N ALA A 121 22.12 6.77 11.03
CA ALA A 121 20.72 6.95 11.40
C ALA A 121 19.83 5.77 10.98
N MET A 122 20.39 4.74 10.34
CA MET A 122 19.66 3.53 9.97
C MET A 122 19.02 2.87 11.19
N GLN A 123 17.73 2.57 11.06
CA GLN A 123 16.88 1.98 12.07
C GLN A 123 16.72 0.46 11.85
N PRO A 124 16.36 -0.30 12.91
CA PRO A 124 16.21 -1.76 12.81
C PRO A 124 15.07 -2.24 11.89
N SER A 125 14.04 -1.42 11.67
CA SER A 125 12.87 -1.80 10.86
C SER A 125 12.73 -0.93 9.61
N ARG A 126 12.19 -1.49 8.53
CA ARG A 126 11.93 -0.76 7.28
C ARG A 126 10.98 0.40 7.47
N ILE A 127 9.93 0.22 8.28
CA ILE A 127 8.99 1.29 8.63
C ILE A 127 9.69 2.45 9.35
N ALA A 128 10.59 2.15 10.31
CA ALA A 128 11.37 3.18 10.99
C ALA A 128 12.34 3.87 10.01
N ASN A 129 12.94 3.12 9.09
CA ASN A 129 13.77 3.66 8.01
C ASN A 129 12.99 4.56 7.05
N MET A 130 11.75 4.22 6.67
CA MET A 130 10.88 5.09 5.88
C MET A 130 10.57 6.40 6.62
N THR A 131 10.37 6.35 7.93
CA THR A 131 10.16 7.54 8.77
C THR A 131 11.40 8.43 8.76
N MET A 132 12.59 7.84 8.95
CA MET A 132 13.85 8.58 8.92
C MET A 132 14.12 9.19 7.55
N LEU A 133 13.84 8.43 6.49
CA LEU A 133 14.03 8.88 5.12
C LEU A 133 13.10 10.04 4.76
N MET A 134 11.83 9.96 5.16
CA MET A 134 10.88 11.07 5.03
C MET A 134 11.42 12.32 5.73
N ARG A 135 11.88 12.18 6.98
CA ARG A 135 12.46 13.28 7.76
C ARG A 135 13.66 13.93 7.05
N MET A 136 14.61 13.13 6.57
CA MET A 136 15.79 13.64 5.84
C MET A 136 15.39 14.38 4.55
N LEU A 137 14.42 13.85 3.80
CA LEU A 137 13.89 14.54 2.61
C LEU A 137 13.26 15.89 2.98
N CYS A 138 12.51 15.94 4.08
CA CYS A 138 11.88 17.18 4.56
C CYS A 138 12.92 18.22 5.01
N GLU A 139 13.93 17.79 5.76
CA GLU A 139 15.02 18.65 6.24
C GLU A 139 15.84 19.24 5.08
N ARG A 140 16.02 18.48 3.99
CA ARG A 140 16.79 18.91 2.81
C ARG A 140 15.99 19.69 1.78
N ALA A 141 14.67 19.49 1.73
CA ALA A 141 13.74 20.22 0.87
C ALA A 141 12.73 21.03 1.69
N PRO A 142 13.17 22.02 2.49
CA PRO A 142 12.28 22.76 3.39
C PRO A 142 11.21 23.60 2.66
N GLU A 143 11.44 23.94 1.38
CA GLU A 143 10.49 24.68 0.54
C GLU A 143 9.44 23.79 -0.12
N ALA A 144 9.60 22.46 -0.06
CA ALA A 144 8.64 21.53 -0.62
C ALA A 144 7.44 21.36 0.32
N PHE A 145 6.26 21.09 -0.26
CA PHE A 145 5.09 20.72 0.52
C PHE A 145 5.24 19.29 1.07
N HIS A 146 5.12 19.11 2.39
CA HIS A 146 5.25 17.80 3.04
C HIS A 146 3.93 17.32 3.61
N ASP A 147 3.56 16.07 3.36
CA ASP A 147 2.30 15.53 3.88
C ASP A 147 2.33 14.01 4.10
N GLU A 148 1.63 13.55 5.14
CA GLU A 148 1.49 12.13 5.47
C GLU A 148 0.03 11.64 5.49
N ARG A 149 -0.95 12.46 5.09
CA ARG A 149 -2.39 12.11 5.06
C ARG A 149 -2.68 10.85 4.24
N LEU A 150 -1.84 10.55 3.24
CA LEU A 150 -1.93 9.35 2.42
C LEU A 150 -1.58 8.06 3.20
N LEU A 151 -0.93 8.13 4.37
CA LEU A 151 -0.77 6.96 5.27
C LEU A 151 -2.12 6.41 5.74
N ARG A 152 -3.11 7.29 5.92
CA ARG A 152 -4.47 6.94 6.35
C ARG A 152 -5.40 6.73 5.16
N LEU A 153 -5.38 7.65 4.20
CA LEU A 153 -6.29 7.60 3.04
C LEU A 153 -5.94 6.46 2.08
N GLY A 154 -4.65 6.16 1.93
CA GLY A 154 -4.18 5.19 0.95
C GLY A 154 -4.50 3.73 1.24
N ARG A 155 -4.86 3.41 2.48
CA ARG A 155 -5.33 2.06 2.87
C ARG A 155 -6.78 1.79 2.49
N ARG A 156 -7.52 2.81 2.07
CA ARG A 156 -8.93 2.69 1.70
C ARG A 156 -9.05 2.51 0.19
N ALA A 157 -9.86 1.54 -0.24
CA ALA A 157 -10.25 1.45 -1.63
C ALA A 157 -11.06 2.71 -2.00
N LEU A 158 -10.70 3.35 -3.11
CA LEU A 158 -11.46 4.47 -3.64
C LEU A 158 -12.60 3.93 -4.52
N PRO A 159 -13.86 4.39 -4.33
CA PRO A 159 -15.01 3.82 -5.02
C PRO A 159 -15.00 4.06 -6.54
N PHE A 160 -14.23 5.05 -7.01
CA PHE A 160 -14.14 5.43 -8.43
C PHE A 160 -12.85 4.96 -9.11
N VAL A 161 -11.91 4.35 -8.37
CA VAL A 161 -10.72 3.72 -8.95
C VAL A 161 -10.97 2.23 -8.91
N VAL A 162 -10.97 1.56 -10.06
CA VAL A 162 -11.08 0.10 -10.13
C VAL A 162 -9.86 -0.47 -9.41
N ALA A 163 -10.01 -0.79 -8.13
CA ALA A 163 -8.99 -1.53 -7.41
C ALA A 163 -8.77 -2.83 -8.19
N ASP A 164 -7.51 -3.16 -8.46
CA ASP A 164 -7.18 -4.37 -9.22
C ASP A 164 -7.70 -5.56 -8.43
N SER A 165 -8.88 -6.06 -8.83
CA SER A 165 -9.64 -7.05 -8.09
C SER A 165 -9.65 -8.34 -8.86
N THR A 166 -8.76 -9.25 -8.51
CA THR A 166 -8.77 -10.60 -9.08
C THR A 166 -9.67 -11.47 -8.22
N GLN A 167 -10.73 -12.00 -8.83
CA GLN A 167 -11.55 -13.04 -8.24
C GLN A 167 -11.23 -14.37 -8.95
N MET A 168 -10.62 -15.30 -8.22
CA MET A 168 -10.45 -16.67 -8.68
C MET A 168 -11.43 -17.55 -7.91
N ALA A 169 -12.25 -18.31 -8.64
CA ALA A 169 -13.11 -19.33 -8.07
C ALA A 169 -12.68 -20.69 -8.64
N THR A 170 -12.35 -21.64 -7.77
CA THR A 170 -12.06 -23.03 -8.15
C THR A 170 -12.78 -23.93 -7.18
N GLY A 171 -13.85 -24.59 -7.66
CA GLY A 171 -14.73 -25.38 -6.80
C GLY A 171 -15.35 -24.54 -5.68
N ASP A 172 -15.15 -24.99 -4.44
CA ASP A 172 -15.67 -24.36 -3.22
C ASP A 172 -14.78 -23.25 -2.65
N VAL A 173 -13.67 -22.93 -3.31
CA VAL A 173 -12.73 -21.87 -2.89
C VAL A 173 -12.92 -20.63 -3.77
N SER A 174 -13.24 -19.50 -3.14
CA SER A 174 -13.20 -18.18 -3.77
C SER A 174 -12.09 -17.34 -3.14
N VAL A 175 -11.20 -16.78 -3.94
CA VAL A 175 -10.16 -15.85 -3.50
C VAL A 175 -10.41 -14.50 -4.15
N ARG A 176 -10.60 -13.48 -3.33
CA ARG A 176 -10.68 -12.07 -3.74
C ARG A 176 -9.43 -11.35 -3.29
N ARG A 177 -8.67 -10.81 -4.23
CA ARG A 177 -7.56 -9.91 -3.95
C ARG A 177 -7.98 -8.48 -4.26
N ALA A 178 -7.69 -7.52 -3.41
CA ALA A 178 -7.91 -6.10 -3.65
C ALA A 178 -6.63 -5.31 -3.34
N ASN A 179 -6.20 -4.44 -4.25
CA ASN A 179 -4.99 -3.63 -4.12
C ASN A 179 -5.32 -2.13 -4.19
N THR A 180 -4.93 -1.36 -3.17
CA THR A 180 -5.21 0.08 -3.11
C THR A 180 -4.17 0.97 -3.77
N LEU A 181 -3.06 0.41 -4.29
CA LEU A 181 -1.94 1.18 -4.84
C LEU A 181 -2.37 2.18 -5.94
N GLN A 182 -3.22 1.76 -6.88
CA GLN A 182 -3.70 2.66 -7.93
C GLN A 182 -4.47 3.86 -7.36
N GLY A 183 -5.27 3.64 -6.30
CA GLY A 183 -5.98 4.71 -5.63
C GLY A 183 -5.03 5.69 -4.93
N VAL A 184 -3.96 5.17 -4.31
CA VAL A 184 -2.90 5.99 -3.72
C VAL A 184 -2.20 6.85 -4.77
N GLU A 185 -1.88 6.28 -5.92
CA GLU A 185 -1.21 7.01 -7.01
C GLU A 185 -2.08 8.17 -7.54
N VAL A 186 -3.39 7.94 -7.70
CA VAL A 186 -4.33 9.01 -8.09
C VAL A 186 -4.37 10.11 -7.04
N LEU A 187 -4.45 9.76 -5.74
CA LEU A 187 -4.48 10.78 -4.68
C LEU A 187 -3.17 11.58 -4.60
N ALA A 188 -2.03 10.91 -4.73
CA ALA A 188 -0.72 11.56 -4.74
C ALA A 188 -0.59 12.55 -5.90
N GLU A 189 -1.07 12.16 -7.08
CA GLU A 189 -1.07 13.01 -8.27
C GLU A 189 -2.00 14.22 -8.13
N VAL A 190 -3.20 14.04 -7.56
CA VAL A 190 -4.12 15.14 -7.26
C VAL A 190 -3.51 16.11 -6.24
N MET A 191 -2.84 15.60 -5.21
CA MET A 191 -2.15 16.44 -4.24
C MET A 191 -0.99 17.21 -4.88
N ARG A 192 -0.20 16.56 -5.74
CA ARG A 192 0.87 17.23 -6.52
C ARG A 192 0.30 18.40 -7.32
N GLU A 193 -0.79 18.16 -8.05
CA GLU A 193 -1.41 19.18 -8.88
C GLU A 193 -1.97 20.34 -8.04
N ALA A 194 -2.58 20.03 -6.89
CA ALA A 194 -3.06 21.05 -5.96
C ALA A 194 -1.93 21.91 -5.37
N VAL A 195 -0.75 21.34 -5.10
CA VAL A 195 0.45 22.10 -4.68
C VAL A 195 0.91 23.03 -5.81
N ILE A 196 0.99 22.55 -7.05
CA ILE A 196 1.43 23.37 -8.20
C ILE A 196 0.46 24.53 -8.48
N GLN A 197 -0.84 24.31 -8.27
CA GLN A 197 -1.86 25.35 -8.40
C GLN A 197 -1.95 26.27 -7.18
N GLY A 198 -1.15 26.06 -6.14
CA GLY A 198 -1.16 26.86 -4.91
C GLY A 198 -2.40 26.65 -4.03
N LEU A 199 -3.12 25.54 -4.22
CA LEU A 199 -4.28 25.15 -3.41
C LEU A 199 -3.87 24.44 -2.10
N LEU A 200 -2.66 23.90 -2.07
CA LEU A 200 -2.02 23.31 -0.89
C LEU A 200 -0.67 23.98 -0.69
N GLY A 201 -0.40 24.42 0.56
CA GLY A 201 0.83 25.05 1.01
C GLY A 201 1.07 24.76 2.48
#